data_AF-A0A9W4QZW2-F1
#
_entry.id   AF-A0A9W4QZW2-F1
#
_cell.length_a   1.000
_cell.length_b   1.000
_cell.length_c   1.000
_cell.angle_alpha   90.00
_cell.angle_beta   90.00
_cell.angle_gamma   90.00
#
_symmetry.space_group_name_H-M   'P 1'
#
loop_
_entity.id
_entity.type
_entity.pdbx_description
1 polymer ?
#
loop_
_entity_poly.entity_id
_entity_poly.type
_entity_poly.pdbx_seq_one_letter_code
_entity_poly.pdbx_strand_id
1 'polypeptide(L)'
;MISEWIVSILLLLGGLFILIGSIGLMKLPDFFMRLHGPTKATTLGMASILTAAMVFFANSASGLSVKEILITIFLLITAPISGYMLIKTAIHHKLKAKDGTKGLDNIEKD
;
A
#
# COMPACT_ATOMS: atom_id res chain seq x y z
N MET A 1 13.89 15.37 -20.41
CA MET A 1 14.49 14.13 -20.97
C MET A 1 14.78 13.07 -19.91
N ILE A 2 15.84 13.14 -19.11
CA ILE A 2 16.15 12.07 -18.12
C ILE A 2 15.07 11.96 -17.02
N SER A 3 14.57 13.11 -16.55
CA SER A 3 13.47 13.17 -15.58
C SER A 3 12.19 12.51 -16.09
N GLU A 4 11.85 12.67 -17.37
CA GLU A 4 10.66 12.08 -17.99
C GLU A 4 10.74 10.55 -18.03
N TRP A 5 11.92 9.99 -18.31
CA TRP A 5 12.15 8.55 -18.24
C TRP A 5 12.01 8.01 -16.81
N ILE A 6 12.58 8.70 -15.83
CA ILE A 6 12.48 8.32 -14.40
C ILE A 6 11.00 8.33 -13.96
N VAL A 7 10.28 9.40 -14.27
CA VAL A 7 8.86 9.55 -13.93
C VAL A 7 8.03 8.45 -14.61
N SER A 8 8.28 8.17 -15.89
CA SER A 8 7.55 7.12 -16.63
C SER A 8 7.78 5.74 -16.04
N ILE A 9 9.02 5.40 -15.69
CA ILE A 9 9.36 4.10 -15.07
C ILE A 9 8.69 3.97 -13.70
N LEU A 10 8.72 5.02 -12.87
CA LEU A 10 8.05 5.02 -11.57
C LEU A 10 6.53 4.89 -11.71
N LEU A 11 5.91 5.57 -12.67
CA LEU A 11 4.46 5.46 -12.90
C LEU A 11 4.08 4.04 -13.36
N LEU A 12 4.86 3.43 -14.25
CA LEU A 12 4.63 2.06 -14.70
C LEU A 12 4.81 1.03 -13.57
N LEU A 13 5.89 1.15 -12.78
CA LEU A 13 6.12 0.30 -11.61
C LEU A 13 5.01 0.48 -10.58
N GLY A 14 4.66 1.73 -10.27
CA GLY A 14 3.61 2.05 -9.32
C GLY A 14 2.26 1.47 -9.74
N GLY A 15 1.89 1.66 -11.02
CA GLY A 15 0.68 1.08 -11.60
C GLY A 15 0.68 -0.44 -11.59
N LEU A 16 1.82 -1.08 -11.89
CA LEU A 16 1.97 -2.53 -11.81
C LEU A 16 1.74 -3.06 -10.39
N PHE A 17 2.31 -2.43 -9.36
CA PHE A 17 2.11 -2.84 -7.97
C PHE A 17 0.67 -2.60 -7.50
N ILE A 18 0.01 -1.53 -7.93
CA ILE A 18 -1.42 -1.29 -7.64
C ILE A 18 -2.27 -2.38 -8.29
N LEU A 19 -2.00 -2.72 -9.55
CA LEU A 19 -2.71 -3.78 -10.26
C LEU A 19 -2.52 -5.14 -9.57
N ILE A 20 -1.28 -5.52 -9.28
CA ILE A 20 -0.96 -6.77 -8.57
C ILE A 20 -1.62 -6.80 -7.20
N GLY A 21 -1.59 -5.69 -6.45
CA GLY A 21 -2.22 -5.61 -5.14
C GLY A 21 -3.74 -5.71 -5.21
N SER A 22 -4.38 -5.14 -6.22
CA SER A 22 -5.82 -5.26 -6.46
C SER A 22 -6.22 -6.68 -6.86
N ILE A 23 -5.45 -7.33 -7.74
CA ILE A 23 -5.64 -8.74 -8.08
C ILE A 23 -5.44 -9.62 -6.84
N GLY A 24 -4.42 -9.33 -6.02
CA GLY A 24 -4.17 -10.02 -4.75
C GLY A 24 -5.34 -9.88 -3.78
N LEU A 25 -5.93 -8.69 -3.67
CA LEU A 25 -7.13 -8.46 -2.87
C LEU A 25 -8.32 -9.28 -3.39
N MET A 26 -8.51 -9.41 -4.70
CA MET A 26 -9.63 -10.16 -5.26
C MET A 26 -9.45 -11.68 -5.16
N LYS A 27 -8.23 -12.18 -5.40
CA LYS A 27 -7.97 -13.61 -5.66
C LYS A 27 -7.50 -14.42 -4.46
N LEU A 28 -6.99 -13.78 -3.40
CA LEU A 28 -6.46 -14.51 -2.24
C LEU A 28 -7.58 -15.12 -1.36
N PRO A 29 -7.34 -16.31 -0.76
CA PRO A 29 -8.41 -17.15 -0.22
C PRO A 29 -8.96 -16.73 1.13
N ASP A 30 -8.19 -16.04 1.97
CA ASP A 30 -8.62 -15.58 3.30
C ASP A 30 -8.38 -14.08 3.49
N PHE A 31 -8.99 -13.49 4.53
CA PHE A 31 -8.88 -12.05 4.80
C PHE A 31 -7.43 -11.60 5.09
N PHE A 32 -6.69 -12.40 5.86
CA PHE A 32 -5.32 -12.08 6.28
C PHE A 32 -4.36 -12.06 5.10
N MET A 33 -4.44 -13.06 4.21
CA MET A 33 -3.68 -13.10 2.96
C MET A 33 -4.11 -11.97 2.03
N ARG A 34 -5.43 -11.72 1.89
CA ARG A 34 -5.95 -10.63 1.05
C ARG A 34 -5.36 -9.28 1.45
N LEU A 35 -5.14 -9.02 2.74
CA LEU A 35 -4.61 -7.75 3.23
C LEU A 35 -3.16 -7.46 2.78
N HIS A 36 -2.38 -8.49 2.43
CA HIS A 36 -1.06 -8.28 1.81
C HIS A 36 -1.16 -7.61 0.44
N GLY A 37 -2.25 -7.81 -0.30
CA GLY A 37 -2.48 -7.18 -1.60
C GLY A 37 -2.54 -5.64 -1.51
N PRO A 38 -3.52 -5.08 -0.78
CA PRO A 38 -3.62 -3.63 -0.55
C PRO A 38 -2.37 -3.05 0.09
N THR A 39 -1.73 -3.77 1.02
CA THR A 39 -0.50 -3.28 1.67
C THR A 39 0.64 -3.09 0.67
N LYS A 40 0.82 -4.01 -0.28
CA LYS A 40 1.81 -3.87 -1.37
C LYS A 40 1.45 -2.75 -2.35
N ALA A 41 0.16 -2.61 -2.68
CA ALA A 41 -0.33 -1.55 -3.56
C ALA A 41 -0.07 -0.15 -2.97
N THR A 42 -0.27 0.05 -1.67
CA THR A 42 -0.06 1.37 -1.04
C THR A 42 1.41 1.63 -0.76
N THR A 43 2.14 0.68 -0.20
CA THR A 43 3.55 0.89 0.21
C THR A 43 4.52 0.98 -0.97
N LEU A 44 4.37 0.16 -2.00
CA LEU A 44 5.25 0.20 -3.18
C LEU A 44 4.59 0.94 -4.34
N GLY A 45 3.31 0.67 -4.60
CA GLY A 45 2.59 1.26 -5.72
C GLY A 45 2.38 2.76 -5.58
N MET A 46 1.65 3.17 -4.54
CA MET A 46 1.39 4.58 -4.28
C MET A 46 2.65 5.36 -3.90
N ALA A 47 3.57 4.79 -3.12
CA ALA A 47 4.84 5.46 -2.84
C ALA A 47 5.63 5.75 -4.12
N SER A 48 5.70 4.80 -5.05
CA SER A 48 6.37 5.00 -6.35
C SER A 48 5.73 6.12 -7.17
N ILE A 49 4.39 6.17 -7.24
CA ILE A 49 3.66 7.24 -7.94
C ILE A 49 3.87 8.61 -7.27
N LEU A 50 3.84 8.66 -5.94
CA LEU A 50 4.05 9.89 -5.18
C LEU A 50 5.48 10.40 -5.33
N THR A 51 6.48 9.51 -5.32
CA THR A 51 7.86 9.88 -5.67
C THR A 51 7.96 10.39 -7.11
N ALA A 52 7.23 9.79 -8.06
CA ALA A 52 7.20 10.25 -9.44
C ALA A 52 6.66 11.69 -9.54
N ALA A 53 5.57 11.96 -8.81
CA ALA A 53 4.97 13.28 -8.73
C ALA A 53 5.96 14.30 -8.15
N MET A 54 6.63 13.99 -7.03
CA MET A 54 7.65 14.87 -6.46
C MET A 54 8.78 15.16 -7.44
N VAL A 55 9.30 14.16 -8.15
CA VAL A 55 10.35 14.34 -9.16
C VAL A 55 9.86 15.22 -10.31
N PHE A 56 8.62 15.03 -10.76
CA PHE A 56 8.04 15.84 -11.83
C PHE A 56 7.89 17.32 -11.42
N PHE A 57 7.32 17.59 -10.25
CA PHE A 57 7.06 18.94 -9.76
C PHE A 57 8.33 19.66 -9.27
N ALA A 58 9.32 18.93 -8.75
CA ALA A 58 10.64 19.48 -8.43
C ALA A 58 11.34 20.10 -9.65
N ASN A 59 11.12 19.52 -10.84
CA ASN A 59 11.70 20.00 -12.10
C ASN A 59 10.82 21.02 -12.84
N SER A 60 9.61 21.29 -12.33
CA SER A 60 8.66 22.22 -12.94
C SER A 60 8.83 23.62 -12.35
N ALA A 61 8.54 24.67 -13.13
CA ALA A 61 8.78 26.07 -12.75
C ALA A 61 8.03 26.52 -11.46
N SER A 62 7.03 25.76 -11.02
CA SER A 62 6.26 25.99 -9.79
C SER A 62 6.94 25.52 -8.50
N GLY A 63 8.04 24.76 -8.60
CA GLY A 63 8.71 24.17 -7.43
C GLY A 63 7.89 23.10 -6.72
N LEU A 64 8.49 22.48 -5.70
CA LEU A 64 7.88 21.40 -4.92
C LEU A 64 6.88 21.99 -3.91
N SER A 65 5.60 21.58 -4.00
CA SER A 65 4.56 22.13 -3.14
C SER A 65 4.50 21.37 -1.80
N VAL A 66 4.24 22.09 -0.71
CA VAL A 66 3.99 21.50 0.62
C VAL A 66 2.88 20.42 0.56
N LYS A 67 1.93 20.57 -0.36
CA LYS A 67 0.82 19.62 -0.56
C LYS A 67 1.31 18.22 -0.95
N GLU A 68 2.35 18.10 -1.77
CA GLU A 68 2.85 16.80 -2.25
C GLU A 68 3.53 16.01 -1.13
N ILE A 69 4.33 16.72 -0.33
CA ILE A 69 4.99 16.15 0.86
C ILE A 69 3.91 15.71 1.85
N LEU A 70 2.91 16.56 2.10
CA LEU A 70 1.84 16.29 3.05
C LEU A 70 1.01 15.07 2.64
N ILE A 71 0.60 14.98 1.37
CA ILE A 71 -0.13 13.82 0.83
C ILE A 71 0.70 12.55 1.00
N THR A 72 2.00 12.62 0.72
CA THR A 72 2.88 11.45 0.80
C THR A 72 3.02 10.93 2.22
N ILE A 73 3.34 11.81 3.17
CA ILE A 73 3.46 11.44 4.58
C ILE A 73 2.13 10.89 5.10
N PHE A 74 1.03 11.60 4.82
CA PHE A 74 -0.27 11.20 5.32
C PHE A 74 -0.67 9.83 4.79
N LEU A 75 -0.52 9.60 3.48
CA LEU A 75 -0.91 8.34 2.85
C LEU A 75 -0.04 7.16 3.31
N LEU A 76 1.28 7.38 3.47
CA LEU A 76 2.18 6.35 3.98
C LEU A 76 1.92 5.99 5.45
N ILE A 77 1.46 6.93 6.28
CA ILE A 77 1.14 6.67 7.69
C ILE A 77 -0.25 6.07 7.84
N THR A 78 -1.24 6.55 7.07
CA THR A 78 -2.62 6.04 7.14
C THR A 78 -2.69 4.56 6.74
N ALA A 79 -1.97 4.15 5.69
CA ALA A 79 -1.99 2.77 5.20
C ALA A 79 -1.65 1.69 6.26
N PRO A 80 -0.50 1.74 6.98
CA PRO A 80 -0.17 0.75 8.01
C PRO A 80 -1.08 0.83 9.23
N ILE A 81 -1.54 2.03 9.61
CA ILE A 81 -2.48 2.19 10.74
C ILE A 81 -3.81 1.52 10.41
N SER A 82 -4.38 1.79 9.23
CA SER A 82 -5.61 1.14 8.76
C SER A 82 -5.44 -0.37 8.65
N GLY A 83 -4.31 -0.85 8.12
CA GLY A 83 -3.99 -2.27 8.05
C GLY A 83 -3.94 -2.94 9.42
N TYR A 84 -3.27 -2.32 10.38
CA TYR A 84 -3.20 -2.81 11.77
C TYR A 84 -4.58 -2.90 12.42
N MET A 85 -5.39 -1.85 12.30
CA MET A 85 -6.76 -1.84 12.84
C MET A 85 -7.63 -2.93 12.21
N LEU A 86 -7.54 -3.11 10.88
CA LEU A 86 -8.26 -4.18 10.17
C LEU A 86 -7.89 -5.57 10.66
N ILE A 87 -6.60 -5.86 10.88
CA ILE A 87 -6.15 -7.15 11.44
C ILE A 87 -6.69 -7.34 12.86
N LYS A 88 -6.55 -6.33 13.72
CA LYS A 88 -7.00 -6.39 15.12
C LYS A 88 -8.51 -6.68 15.19
N THR A 89 -9.30 -6.00 14.37
CA THR A 89 -10.75 -6.24 14.27
C THR A 89 -11.06 -7.62 13.69
N ALA A 90 -10.36 -8.07 12.65
CA ALA A 90 -10.54 -9.40 12.07
C ALA A 90 -10.28 -10.53 13.07
N ILE A 91 -9.25 -10.38 13.90
CA ILE A 91 -8.94 -11.28 15.01
C ILE A 91 -10.07 -11.28 16.04
N HIS A 92 -10.52 -10.09 16.48
CA HIS A 92 -11.61 -9.97 17.44
C HIS A 92 -12.94 -10.57 16.94
N HIS A 93 -13.22 -10.46 15.64
CA HIS A 93 -14.37 -11.11 15.00
C HIS A 93 -14.16 -12.58 14.67
N LYS A 94 -13.01 -13.18 15.02
CA LYS A 94 -12.68 -14.59 14.79
C LYS A 94 -12.88 -15.01 13.33
N LEU A 95 -12.47 -14.16 12.39
CA LEU A 95 -12.55 -14.49 10.96
C LEU A 95 -11.76 -15.77 10.67
N LYS A 96 -12.32 -16.65 9.84
CA LYS A 96 -11.66 -17.89 9.45
C LYS A 96 -10.39 -17.59 8.66
N ALA A 97 -9.26 -18.02 9.17
CA ALA A 97 -8.02 -18.10 8.41
C ALA A 97 -8.03 -19.35 7.52
N LYS A 98 -7.19 -19.36 6.49
CA LYS A 98 -7.00 -20.54 5.64
C LYS A 98 -6.52 -21.74 6.47
N ASP A 99 -6.99 -22.93 6.12
CA ASP A 99 -6.56 -24.18 6.73
C ASP A 99 -5.03 -24.34 6.66
N GLY A 100 -4.40 -24.65 7.81
CA GLY A 100 -2.95 -24.76 7.94
C GLY A 100 -2.23 -23.46 8.35
N THR A 101 -2.95 -22.37 8.60
CA THR A 101 -2.37 -21.17 9.22
C THR A 101 -1.90 -21.47 10.64
N LYS A 102 -0.64 -21.16 10.96
CA LYS A 102 -0.02 -21.40 12.27
C LYS A 102 -0.11 -20.14 13.14
N GLY A 103 -0.10 -20.31 14.47
CA GLY A 103 -0.06 -19.19 15.42
C GLY A 103 -1.42 -18.62 15.81
N LEU A 104 -2.53 -19.25 15.40
CA LEU A 104 -3.88 -18.89 15.88
C LEU A 104 -4.09 -19.22 17.36
N ASP A 105 -3.29 -20.12 17.90
CA ASP A 105 -3.25 -20.53 19.32
C ASP A 105 -2.67 -19.46 20.24
N ASN A 106 -1.83 -18.56 19.71
CA ASN A 106 -1.24 -17.44 20.44
C ASN A 106 -2.16 -16.21 20.52
N ILE A 107 -3.34 -16.27 19.91
CA ILE A 107 -4.31 -15.17 19.98
C ILE A 107 -5.03 -15.28 21.33
N GLU A 108 -4.75 -14.34 22.23
CA GLU A 108 -5.43 -14.21 23.52
C GLU A 108 -6.95 -14.21 23.31
N LYS A 109 -7.62 -15.14 24.00
CA LYS A 109 -9.07 -15.30 23.98
C LYS A 109 -9.65 -14.42 25.07
N ASP A 110 -9.62 -13.12 24.85
CA ASP A 110 -10.35 -12.15 25.67
C ASP A 110 -11.85 -12.16 25.32
#